data_AF-A0A381XSA4-F1
#
_entry.id   AF-A0A381XSA4-F1
#
_cell.length_a   1.000
_cell.length_b   1.000
_cell.length_c   1.000
_cell.angle_alpha   90.00
_cell.angle_beta   90.00
_cell.angle_gamma   90.00
#
_symmetry.space_group_name_H-M   'P 1'
#
loop_
_entity.id
_entity.type
_entity.pdbx_description
1 polymer ?
#
loop_
_entity_poly.entity_id
_entity_poly.type
_entity_poly.pdbx_seq_one_letter_code
_entity_poly.pdbx_strand_id
1 'polypeptide(L)' 'MNSSLKHIVLQLEDLTRQDISIDVGLDMLESSAKTLKDVITINVMRDSYNELLMEERQCQTP' A
#
# COMPACT_ATOMS: atom_id res chain seq x y z
N MET A 1 -3.09 15.71 -7.54
CA MET A 1 -2.78 14.59 -6.62
C MET A 1 -2.12 15.16 -5.38
N ASN A 2 -2.52 14.76 -4.18
CA ASN A 2 -1.91 15.26 -2.93
C ASN A 2 -0.41 14.90 -2.91
N SER A 3 0.46 15.82 -2.47
CA SER A 3 1.91 15.59 -2.41
C SER A 3 2.28 14.40 -1.52
N SER A 4 1.57 14.19 -0.40
CA SER A 4 1.77 13.03 0.49
C SER A 4 1.48 11.71 -0.22
N LEU A 5 0.33 11.57 -0.89
CA LEU A 5 -0.04 10.34 -1.58
C LEU A 5 0.98 9.99 -2.67
N LYS A 6 1.41 10.99 -3.46
CA LYS A 6 2.43 10.78 -4.48
C LYS A 6 3.75 10.29 -3.87
N HIS A 7 4.15 10.84 -2.73
CA HIS A 7 5.36 10.42 -2.03
C HIS A 7 5.25 8.98 -1.51
N ILE A 8 4.13 8.64 -0.86
CA ILE A 8 3.86 7.29 -0.33
C ILE A 8 3.92 6.26 -1.46
N VAL A 9 3.26 6.53 -2.61
CA VAL A 9 3.28 5.64 -3.78
C VAL A 9 4.69 5.46 -4.33
N LEU A 10 5.47 6.54 -4.49
CA LEU A 10 6.84 6.46 -4.98
C LEU A 10 7.75 5.63 -4.05
N GLN A 11 7.57 5.75 -2.73
CA GLN A 11 8.33 4.93 -1.79
C GLN A 11 7.91 3.46 -1.86
N LEU A 12 6.62 3.17 -1.99
CA LEU A 12 6.14 1.79 -2.16
C LEU A 12 6.66 1.16 -3.47
N GLU A 13 6.71 1.92 -4.56
CA GLU A 13 7.34 1.51 -5.81
C GLU A 13 8.83 1.22 -5.64
N ASP A 14 9.55 2.03 -4.88
CA ASP A 14 10.98 1.82 -4.62
C ASP A 14 11.23 0.55 -3.79
N LEU A 15 10.40 0.30 -2.78
CA LEU A 15 10.47 -0.91 -1.95
C LEU A 15 10.16 -2.17 -2.78
N THR A 16 9.13 -2.12 -3.62
CA THR A 16 8.77 -3.25 -4.49
C THR A 16 9.85 -3.54 -5.55
N ARG A 17 10.53 -2.51 -6.08
CA ARG A 17 11.72 -2.71 -6.94
C ARG A 17 12.89 -3.38 -6.21
N GLN A 18 12.93 -3.28 -4.88
CA GLN A 18 13.89 -3.95 -4.00
C GLN A 18 13.43 -5.34 -3.56
N ASP A 19 12.42 -5.92 -4.22
CA ASP A 19 11.87 -7.26 -3.94
C ASP A 19 11.17 -7.36 -2.57
N ILE A 20 10.74 -6.24 -2.01
CA ILE A 20 9.90 -6.20 -0.80
C ILE A 20 8.44 -6.35 -1.22
N SER A 21 7.71 -7.28 -0.59
CA SER A 21 6.29 -7.47 -0.86
C SER A 21 5.47 -6.22 -0.51
N ILE A 22 4.35 -6.01 -1.20
CA ILE A 22 3.49 -4.84 -0.98
C ILE A 22 3.02 -4.76 0.48
N ASP A 23 2.63 -5.90 1.09
CA ASP A 23 2.23 -5.94 2.50
C ASP A 23 3.32 -5.42 3.44
N VAL A 24 4.55 -5.93 3.30
CA VAL A 24 5.68 -5.49 4.14
C VAL A 24 6.03 -4.03 3.84
N GLY A 25 5.96 -3.61 2.58
CA GLY A 25 6.20 -2.23 2.19
C GLY A 25 5.20 -1.26 2.82
N LEU A 26 3.92 -1.62 2.89
CA LEU A 26 2.88 -0.83 3.55
C LEU A 26 3.10 -0.75 5.07
N ASP A 27 3.54 -1.83 5.71
CA ASP A 27 3.88 -1.81 7.15
C ASP A 27 5.08 -0.89 7.45
N MET A 28 6.10 -0.91 6.58
CA MET A 28 7.25 -0.01 6.69
C MET A 28 6.83 1.46 6.51
N LEU A 29 5.96 1.75 5.56
CA LEU A 29 5.43 3.10 5.34
C LEU A 29 4.56 3.57 6.51
N GLU A 30 3.72 2.71 7.07
CA GLU A 30 2.90 3.05 8.23
C GLU A 30 3.77 3.34 9.47
N SER A 31 4.79 2.52 9.72
CA SER A 31 5.73 2.72 10.83
C SER A 31 6.55 4.02 10.73
N SER A 32 6.74 4.54 9.51
CA SER A 32 7.51 5.75 9.23
C SER A 32 6.63 6.99 9.01
N ALA A 33 5.30 6.84 9.07
CA ALA A 33 4.34 7.91 8.85
C ALA A 33 4.47 8.99 9.94
N LYS A 34 4.57 10.26 9.51
CA LYS A 34 4.74 11.40 10.43
C LYS A 34 3.43 12.08 10.78
N THR A 35 2.37 11.82 10.01
CA THR A 35 1.08 12.46 10.18
C THR A 35 -0.04 11.43 10.19
N LEU A 36 -1.10 11.73 10.96
CA LEU A 36 -2.32 10.91 10.96
C LEU A 36 -2.91 10.76 9.55
N LYS A 37 -2.76 11.78 8.71
CA LYS A 37 -3.23 11.75 7.34
C LYS A 37 -2.47 10.71 6.50
N ASP A 38 -1.16 10.60 6.68
CA ASP A 38 -0.36 9.59 5.98
C ASP A 38 -0.77 8.19 6.45
N VAL A 39 -0.96 7.98 7.76
CA VAL A 39 -1.47 6.71 8.33
C VAL A 39 -2.84 6.33 7.73
N ILE A 40 -3.79 7.27 7.66
CA ILE A 40 -5.10 7.02 7.04
C ILE A 40 -4.94 6.67 5.56
N THR A 41 -4.08 7.39 4.84
CA THR A 41 -3.84 7.13 3.42
C THR A 41 -3.28 5.74 3.19
N ILE A 42 -2.30 5.32 4.00
CA ILE A 42 -1.69 3.99 3.92
C ILE A 42 -2.70 2.89 4.24
N ASN A 43 -3.54 3.09 5.26
CA ASN A 43 -4.59 2.14 5.59
C ASN A 43 -5.63 1.99 4.46
N VAL A 44 -6.07 3.10 3.85
CA VAL A 44 -6.96 3.05 2.68
C VAL A 44 -6.30 2.30 1.52
N MET A 45 -5.01 2.54 1.25
CA MET A 45 -4.27 1.80 0.22
C MET A 45 -4.21 0.29 0.52
N ARG A 46 -3.98 -0.08 1.79
CA ARG A 46 -3.96 -1.48 2.24
C ARG A 46 -5.31 -2.14 2.04
N ASP A 47 -6.40 -1.47 2.41
CA ASP A 47 -7.76 -2.00 2.25
C ASP A 47 -8.07 -2.24 0.76
N SER A 48 -7.78 -1.27 -0.11
CA SER A 48 -7.97 -1.42 -1.56
C SER A 48 -7.12 -2.54 -2.18
N TYR A 49 -5.88 -2.74 -1.69
CA TYR A 49 -5.03 -3.84 -2.15
C TYR A 49 -5.60 -5.20 -1.73
N ASN A 50 -6.08 -5.31 -0.48
CA ASN A 50 -6.72 -6.52 0.02
C ASN A 50 -8.01 -6.85 -0.74
N GLU A 51 -8.82 -5.84 -1.07
CA GLU A 51 -10.00 -6.01 -1.92
C GLU A 51 -9.63 -6.60 -3.29
N LEU A 52 -8.63 -6.02 -3.97
CA LEU A 52 -8.13 -6.54 -5.24
C LEU A 52 -7.66 -8.00 -5.14
N LEU A 53 -6.87 -8.33 -4.12
CA LEU A 53 -6.42 -9.71 -3.90
C LEU A 53 -7.58 -10.68 -3.62
N MET A 54 -8.64 -10.21 -2.95
CA MET A 54 -9.85 -11.00 -2.72
C MET A 54 -10.63 -11.24 -4.01
N GLU A 55 -10.80 -10.21 -4.85
CA GLU A 55 -11.44 -10.31 -6.16
C GLU A 55 -10.69 -11.25 -7.11
N GLU A 56 -9.35 -11.16 -7.14
CA GLU A 56 -8.51 -12.05 -7.94
C GLU A 56 -8.65 -13.52 -7.50
N ARG A 57 -8.69 -13.77 -6.19
CA ARG A 57 -8.92 -15.12 -5.65
C ARG A 57 -10.31 -15.67 -6.00
N GLN A 58 -11.34 -14.83 -5.94
CA GLN A 58 -12.71 -15.24 -6.30
C GLN A 58 -12.86 -15.54 -7.80
N CYS A 59 -12.17 -14.81 -8.67
CA CYS A 59 -12.15 -15.11 -10.10
C CYS A 59 -11.38 -16.40 -10.45
N GLN A 60 -10.50 -16.87 -9.56
CA GLN A 60 -9.68 -18.07 -9.75
C GLN A 60 -10.34 -19.36 -9.22
N THR A 61 -11.43 -19.24 -8.46
CA THR A 61 -12.29 -20.39 -8.10
C THR A 61 -13.33 -20.64 -9.20
N PRO A 62 -13.34 -21.83 -9.85
CA PRO A 62 -14.38 -22.19 -10.81
C PRO A 62 -15.76 -22.36 -10.17
#